data_AF-A0A7C4EGE8-F1
#
_entry.id   AF-A0A7C4EGE8-F1
#
_cell.length_a   1.000
_cell.length_b   1.000
_cell.length_c   1.000
_cell.angle_alpha   90.00
_cell.angle_beta   90.00
_cell.angle_gamma   90.00
#
_symmetry.space_group_name_H-M   'P 1'
#
loop_
_entity.id
_entity.type
_entity.pdbx_description
1 polymer ?
#
loop_
_entity_poly.entity_id
_entity_poly.type
_entity_poly.pdbx_seq_one_letter_code
_entity_poly.pdbx_strand_id
1 'polypeptide(L)'
;MRKSRTRSARQMPEASVEELAEATGCPVKDEARRAPRGRRLRRSRDARSTEGMKSRPQSGFTLVELLVVIGIIAVLIAILLPAMARARKQAQMTVCAANLKQIGAAILMYVNDNKGAYPPIAIFDPDGLDADTGNLARPIWRQSILPYIYPGQDVIDGPGTDAWVFGCPSNPNSQELVKSGNERYTRRGYVANGNVSGLDSPMGIFDPSGAKKQYGIRKATQVCRTSETILVTEGGKASTYLWAAQLPHYSGPLRFYFMHKDRMNFLFADGHVLPMRPTETTNMWSHTGAAAPAGFMQALKTAEEVFRELDY
;
A
#
# COMPACT_ATOMS: atom_id res chain seq x y z
N MET A 1 -23.31 10.90 57.17
CA MET A 1 -22.18 11.87 57.08
C MET A 1 -21.31 11.42 55.91
N ARG A 2 -20.95 12.18 54.87
CA ARG A 2 -20.99 13.61 54.54
C ARG A 2 -20.97 13.71 53.00
N LYS A 3 -21.63 14.73 52.46
CA LYS A 3 -21.93 15.00 51.04
C LYS A 3 -20.71 15.39 50.18
N SER A 4 -20.90 15.24 48.86
CA SER A 4 -20.50 16.14 47.75
C SER A 4 -19.03 16.28 47.34
N ARG A 5 -18.74 16.06 46.04
CA ARG A 5 -18.60 17.17 45.08
C ARG A 5 -18.52 16.68 43.63
N THR A 6 -19.55 17.05 42.89
CA THR A 6 -19.60 17.26 41.45
C THR A 6 -18.52 18.28 40.99
N ARG A 7 -17.83 17.99 39.89
CA ARG A 7 -17.12 18.95 39.03
C ARG A 7 -17.60 18.68 37.61
N SER A 8 -18.69 19.33 37.19
CA SER A 8 -18.67 20.56 36.38
C SER A 8 -17.90 20.35 35.07
N ALA A 9 -18.63 19.82 34.09
CA ALA A 9 -18.32 19.99 32.68
C ALA A 9 -18.29 21.50 32.40
N ARG A 10 -17.13 22.00 31.98
CA ARG A 10 -17.03 23.34 31.39
C ARG A 10 -17.59 23.23 29.96
N GLN A 11 -18.75 23.84 29.77
CA GLN A 11 -19.26 24.27 28.48
C GLN A 11 -18.19 25.09 27.76
N MET A 12 -17.81 24.65 26.56
CA MET A 12 -17.24 25.50 25.53
C MET A 12 -18.37 25.86 24.56
N PRO A 13 -18.42 27.10 24.04
CA PRO A 13 -19.52 27.54 23.20
C PRO A 13 -19.49 26.83 21.84
N GLU A 14 -20.66 26.36 21.41
CA GLU A 14 -20.95 25.94 20.04
C GLU A 14 -20.76 27.15 19.12
N ALA A 15 -19.60 27.23 18.47
CA ALA A 15 -19.46 28.03 17.27
C ALA A 15 -20.09 27.24 16.11
N SER A 16 -21.16 27.79 15.55
CA SER A 16 -21.85 27.26 14.39
C SER A 16 -20.89 27.09 13.21
N VAL A 17 -20.99 25.92 12.56
CA VAL A 17 -20.22 25.50 11.37
C VAL A 17 -20.39 26.46 10.17
N GLU A 18 -21.32 27.42 10.25
CA GLU A 18 -21.53 28.48 9.24
C GLU A 18 -20.49 29.63 9.30
N GLU A 19 -19.76 29.83 10.40
CA GLU A 19 -18.85 31.00 10.54
C GLU A 19 -17.40 30.75 10.08
N LEU A 20 -17.04 29.53 9.67
CA LEU A 20 -15.70 29.18 9.13
C LEU A 20 -15.67 28.99 7.60
N ALA A 21 -16.81 29.14 6.92
CA ALA A 21 -16.94 28.91 5.48
C ALA A 21 -16.83 30.18 4.61
N GLU A 22 -16.48 31.34 5.18
CA GLU A 22 -16.45 32.63 4.47
C GLU A 22 -15.04 33.16 4.16
N ALA A 23 -14.00 32.32 4.22
CA ALA A 23 -12.60 32.71 3.97
C ALA A 23 -11.96 32.09 2.70
N THR A 24 -12.70 31.34 1.88
CA THR A 24 -12.18 30.75 0.65
C THR A 24 -13.07 31.11 -0.55
N GLY A 25 -12.78 32.27 -1.14
CA GLY A 25 -13.44 32.76 -2.35
C GLY A 25 -13.18 31.87 -3.57
N CYS A 26 -14.01 30.84 -3.74
CA CYS A 26 -14.09 30.06 -4.98
C CYS A 26 -15.57 29.93 -5.38
N PRO A 27 -16.01 30.54 -6.50
CA PRO A 27 -17.42 30.56 -6.86
C PRO A 27 -17.86 29.22 -7.46
N VAL A 28 -18.81 28.56 -6.80
CA VAL A 28 -19.58 27.44 -7.38
C VAL A 28 -20.61 28.04 -8.33
N LYS A 29 -20.45 27.80 -9.63
CA LYS A 29 -21.46 28.18 -10.63
C LYS A 29 -22.62 27.20 -10.58
N ASP A 30 -23.76 27.70 -10.11
CA ASP A 30 -25.09 27.13 -10.36
C ASP A 30 -25.42 27.21 -11.86
N GLU A 31 -25.44 26.06 -12.54
CA GLU A 31 -26.11 25.93 -13.84
C GLU A 31 -27.29 24.98 -13.74
N ALA A 32 -28.40 25.52 -13.23
CA ALA A 32 -29.72 24.97 -13.43
C ALA A 32 -30.57 25.94 -14.27
N ARG A 33 -31.18 25.38 -15.33
CA ARG A 33 -32.37 25.85 -16.06
C ARG A 33 -32.17 27.01 -17.05
N ARG A 34 -32.26 26.66 -18.35
CA ARG A 34 -33.09 27.38 -19.34
C ARG A 34 -33.24 26.54 -20.61
N ALA A 35 -34.41 25.91 -20.76
CA ALA A 35 -34.88 25.41 -22.05
C ALA A 35 -35.43 26.60 -22.88
N PRO A 36 -35.07 26.76 -24.16
CA PRO A 36 -35.76 27.70 -25.02
C PRO A 36 -36.99 27.04 -25.68
N ARG A 37 -38.09 27.79 -25.61
CA ARG A 37 -39.40 27.53 -26.19
C ARG A 37 -39.36 27.51 -27.72
N GLY A 38 -40.34 26.81 -28.27
CA GLY A 38 -40.49 26.45 -29.68
C GLY A 38 -40.39 27.61 -30.67
N ARG A 39 -39.84 27.27 -31.84
CA ARG A 39 -39.85 28.12 -33.03
C ARG A 39 -40.68 27.42 -34.12
N ARG A 40 -41.70 28.15 -34.57
CA ARG A 40 -42.68 27.84 -35.62
C ARG A 40 -42.08 27.15 -36.84
N LEU A 41 -42.70 26.04 -37.25
CA LEU A 41 -42.55 25.44 -38.57
C LEU A 41 -43.14 26.39 -39.62
N ARG A 42 -42.27 26.96 -40.47
CA ARG A 42 -42.68 27.61 -41.71
C ARG A 42 -42.44 26.62 -42.85
N ARG A 43 -43.53 26.20 -43.46
CA ARG A 43 -43.59 25.32 -44.63
C ARG A 43 -43.16 26.13 -45.86
N SER A 44 -41.93 25.96 -46.34
CA SER A 44 -41.56 26.42 -47.69
C SER A 44 -41.62 25.23 -48.64
N ARG A 45 -42.57 25.28 -49.56
CA ARG A 45 -42.57 24.50 -50.79
C ARG A 45 -41.50 25.11 -51.68
N ASP A 46 -40.36 24.47 -51.81
CA ASP A 46 -39.44 24.73 -52.91
C ASP A 46 -39.25 23.43 -53.68
N ALA A 47 -40.03 23.33 -54.76
CA ALA A 47 -39.73 22.45 -55.88
C ALA A 47 -38.49 23.01 -56.59
N ARG A 48 -37.40 22.25 -56.65
CA ARG A 48 -36.33 22.51 -57.61
C ARG A 48 -35.55 21.24 -57.93
N SER A 49 -35.66 20.86 -59.20
CA SER A 49 -34.68 20.16 -60.04
C SER A 49 -34.00 18.92 -59.44
N THR A 50 -34.55 17.77 -59.79
CA THR A 50 -33.84 16.49 -59.85
C THR A 50 -32.79 16.54 -60.96
N GLU A 51 -31.64 17.16 -60.72
CA GLU A 51 -30.45 16.81 -61.49
C GLU A 51 -29.87 15.53 -60.89
N GLY A 52 -29.85 14.48 -61.69
CA GLY A 52 -29.36 13.16 -61.33
C GLY A 52 -27.90 13.22 -60.89
N MET A 53 -27.69 13.27 -59.58
CA MET A 53 -26.39 13.04 -58.96
C MET A 53 -26.04 11.57 -59.24
N LYS A 54 -25.23 11.34 -60.29
CA LYS A 54 -24.67 10.02 -60.61
C LYS A 54 -24.09 9.45 -59.32
N SER A 55 -24.80 8.50 -58.70
CA SER A 55 -24.31 7.77 -57.54
C SER A 55 -23.02 7.10 -57.98
N ARG A 56 -21.88 7.60 -57.50
CA ARG A 56 -20.61 6.90 -57.65
C ARG A 56 -20.85 5.48 -57.11
N PRO A 57 -20.52 4.42 -57.87
CA PRO A 57 -20.69 3.07 -57.37
C PRO A 57 -19.92 2.97 -56.05
N GLN A 58 -20.63 2.71 -54.96
CA GLN A 58 -19.99 2.38 -53.69
C GLN A 58 -19.35 1.01 -53.87
N SER A 59 -18.02 0.99 -53.95
CA SER A 59 -17.25 -0.24 -53.87
C SER A 59 -17.53 -0.89 -52.52
N GLY A 60 -18.29 -1.99 -52.51
CA GLY A 60 -18.48 -2.81 -51.32
C GLY A 60 -17.20 -3.53 -50.97
N PHE A 61 -16.87 -3.60 -49.68
CA PHE A 61 -15.75 -4.41 -49.19
C PHE A 61 -15.99 -5.87 -49.56
N THR A 62 -15.00 -6.50 -50.16
CA THR A 62 -15.01 -7.94 -50.41
C THR A 62 -14.74 -8.68 -49.10
N LEU A 63 -15.29 -9.89 -48.96
CA LEU A 63 -15.06 -10.76 -47.80
C LEU A 63 -13.56 -11.05 -47.62
N VAL A 64 -12.81 -11.10 -48.72
CA VAL A 64 -11.35 -11.33 -48.73
C VAL A 64 -10.60 -10.14 -48.13
N GLU A 65 -10.93 -8.90 -48.49
CA GLU A 65 -10.29 -7.71 -47.93
C GLU A 65 -10.48 -7.63 -46.41
N LEU A 66 -11.68 -7.93 -45.92
CA LEU A 66 -11.94 -7.97 -44.48
C LEU A 66 -11.15 -9.09 -43.79
N LEU A 67 -11.06 -10.27 -44.41
CA LEU A 67 -10.36 -11.43 -43.87
C LEU A 67 -8.84 -11.20 -43.75
N VAL A 68 -8.22 -10.56 -44.74
CA VAL A 68 -6.79 -10.23 -44.69
C VAL A 68 -6.50 -9.22 -43.57
N VAL A 69 -7.36 -8.22 -43.38
CA VAL A 69 -7.18 -7.19 -42.34
C VAL A 69 -7.24 -7.80 -40.94
N ILE A 70 -8.25 -8.62 -40.65
CA ILE A 70 -8.33 -9.29 -39.35
C ILE A 70 -7.15 -10.26 -39.15
N GLY A 71 -6.66 -10.89 -40.23
CA GLY A 71 -5.47 -11.74 -40.21
C GLY A 71 -4.22 -10.97 -39.79
N ILE A 72 -3.99 -9.79 -40.37
CA ILE A 72 -2.86 -8.93 -40.01
C ILE A 72 -2.99 -8.46 -38.56
N ILE A 73 -4.18 -8.01 -38.12
CA ILE A 73 -4.42 -7.60 -36.73
C ILE A 73 -4.15 -8.75 -35.76
N ALA A 74 -4.58 -9.98 -36.08
CA ALA A 74 -4.36 -11.16 -35.25
C ALA A 74 -2.86 -11.46 -35.08
N VAL A 75 -2.08 -11.40 -36.16
CA VAL A 75 -0.62 -11.61 -36.11
C VAL A 75 0.06 -10.52 -35.27
N LEU A 76 -0.34 -9.25 -35.43
CA LEU A 76 0.22 -8.15 -34.64
C LEU A 76 -0.07 -8.33 -33.14
N ILE A 77 -1.32 -8.61 -32.77
CA ILE A 77 -1.73 -8.82 -31.37
C ILE A 77 -1.00 -10.00 -30.75
N ALA A 78 -0.80 -11.10 -31.49
CA ALA A 78 -0.08 -12.28 -31.01
C ALA A 78 1.36 -11.96 -30.56
N ILE A 79 2.02 -10.99 -31.21
CA ILE A 79 3.38 -10.55 -30.86
C ILE A 79 3.36 -9.46 -29.77
N LEU A 80 2.36 -8.58 -29.79
CA LEU A 80 2.23 -7.44 -28.86
C LEU A 80 1.83 -7.86 -27.43
N LEU A 81 0.89 -8.78 -27.28
CA LEU A 81 0.38 -9.22 -25.96
C LEU A 81 1.47 -9.71 -24.99
N PRO A 82 2.38 -10.64 -25.37
CA PRO A 82 3.43 -11.09 -24.45
C PRO A 82 4.41 -9.98 -24.09
N ALA A 83 4.71 -9.05 -25.01
CA ALA A 83 5.56 -7.91 -24.75
C ALA A 83 4.91 -6.93 -23.74
N MET A 84 3.62 -6.62 -23.91
CA MET A 84 2.87 -5.77 -22.99
C MET A 84 2.76 -6.37 -21.59
N ALA A 85 2.56 -7.69 -21.48
CA ALA A 85 2.52 -8.36 -20.18
C ALA A 85 3.85 -8.21 -19.42
N ARG A 86 4.99 -8.37 -20.10
CA ARG A 86 6.33 -8.17 -19.51
C ARG A 86 6.56 -6.72 -19.10
N ALA A 87 6.19 -5.76 -19.95
CA ALA A 87 6.30 -4.34 -19.65
C ALA A 87 5.47 -3.94 -18.42
N ARG A 88 4.23 -4.47 -18.31
CA ARG A 88 3.38 -4.26 -17.13
C ARG A 88 4.01 -4.79 -15.85
N LYS A 89 4.59 -6.00 -15.87
CA LYS A 89 5.27 -6.57 -14.69
C LYS A 89 6.47 -5.72 -14.25
N GLN A 90 7.28 -5.23 -15.19
CA GLN A 90 8.39 -4.30 -14.89
C GLN A 90 7.91 -2.96 -14.32
N ALA A 91 6.81 -2.41 -14.86
CA ALA A 91 6.21 -1.21 -14.33
C ALA A 91 5.72 -1.40 -12.88
N GLN A 92 5.05 -2.51 -12.59
CA GLN A 92 4.62 -2.83 -11.22
C GLN A 92 5.81 -2.94 -10.25
N MET A 93 6.92 -3.57 -10.66
CA MET A 93 8.15 -3.63 -9.86
C MET A 93 8.72 -2.25 -9.55
N THR A 94 8.70 -1.36 -10.55
CA THR A 94 9.16 0.02 -10.37
C THR A 94 8.27 0.78 -9.39
N VAL A 95 6.95 0.54 -9.43
CA VAL A 95 5.99 1.13 -8.47
C VAL A 95 6.20 0.57 -7.06
N CYS A 96 6.40 -0.75 -6.87
CA CYS A 96 6.67 -1.28 -5.54
C CYS A 96 7.98 -0.70 -4.95
N ALA A 97 9.03 -0.54 -5.77
CA ALA A 97 10.25 0.14 -5.35
C ALA A 97 10.04 1.62 -5.00
N ALA A 98 9.22 2.35 -5.77
CA ALA A 98 8.88 3.74 -5.47
C ALA A 98 8.09 3.88 -4.17
N ASN A 99 7.13 2.99 -3.92
CA ASN A 99 6.38 2.92 -2.67
C ASN A 99 7.31 2.66 -1.47
N LEU A 100 8.26 1.73 -1.59
CA LEU A 100 9.28 1.50 -0.56
C LEU A 100 10.17 2.71 -0.31
N LYS A 101 10.52 3.49 -1.34
CA LYS A 101 11.26 4.75 -1.16
C LYS A 101 10.44 5.79 -0.39
N GLN A 102 9.14 5.91 -0.68
CA GLN A 102 8.24 6.81 0.08
C GLN A 102 8.12 6.35 1.54
N ILE A 103 7.96 5.05 1.77
CA ILE A 103 7.95 4.46 3.11
C ILE A 103 9.27 4.73 3.83
N GLY A 104 10.41 4.56 3.15
CA GLY A 104 11.74 4.82 3.71
C GLY A 104 11.94 6.28 4.12
N ALA A 105 11.56 7.22 3.25
CA ALA A 105 11.59 8.64 3.59
C ALA A 105 10.74 8.94 4.83
N ALA A 106 9.52 8.39 4.90
CA ALA A 106 8.62 8.56 6.04
C ALA A 106 9.17 7.95 7.34
N ILE A 107 9.82 6.78 7.26
CA ILE A 107 10.52 6.17 8.41
C ILE A 107 11.65 7.07 8.89
N LEU A 108 12.47 7.61 7.99
CA LEU A 108 13.59 8.48 8.37
C LEU A 108 13.11 9.80 8.99
N MET A 109 12.02 10.38 8.47
CA MET A 109 11.37 11.55 9.08
C MET A 109 10.84 11.20 10.48
N TYR A 110 10.16 10.06 10.64
CA TYR A 110 9.73 9.59 11.96
C TYR A 110 10.90 9.43 12.92
N VAL A 111 11.99 8.81 12.49
CA VAL A 111 13.19 8.58 13.30
C VAL A 111 13.76 9.90 13.80
N ASN A 112 13.84 10.91 12.93
CA ASN A 112 14.29 12.25 13.29
C ASN A 112 13.42 12.88 14.39
N ASP A 113 12.10 12.80 14.23
CA ASP A 113 11.15 13.43 15.16
C ASP A 113 11.01 12.66 16.48
N ASN A 114 11.35 11.36 16.48
CA ASN A 114 11.22 10.46 17.63
C ASN A 114 12.57 10.16 18.30
N LYS A 115 13.47 11.15 18.39
CA LYS A 115 14.76 11.06 19.10
C LYS A 115 15.64 9.90 18.62
N GLY A 116 15.60 9.63 17.32
CA GLY A 116 16.35 8.57 16.67
C GLY A 116 15.75 7.18 16.81
N ALA A 117 14.54 7.02 17.38
CA ALA A 117 13.90 5.72 17.54
C ALA A 117 13.13 5.31 16.26
N TYR A 118 13.28 4.04 15.84
CA TYR A 118 12.50 3.51 14.73
C TYR A 118 11.00 3.37 15.08
N PRO A 119 10.10 3.32 14.09
CA PRO A 119 8.69 3.04 14.33
C PRO A 119 8.51 1.71 15.08
N PRO A 120 7.72 1.69 16.17
CA PRO A 120 7.42 0.45 16.85
C PRO A 120 6.60 -0.44 15.92
N ILE A 121 6.97 -1.71 15.86
CA ILE A 121 6.20 -2.74 15.15
C ILE A 121 4.78 -2.86 15.69
N ALA A 122 4.64 -2.70 17.01
CA ALA A 122 3.39 -2.79 17.73
C ALA A 122 3.43 -2.05 19.06
N ILE A 123 2.26 -1.67 19.53
CA ILE A 123 2.04 -1.12 20.87
C ILE A 123 1.04 -1.99 21.62
N PHE A 124 1.19 -2.13 22.93
CA PHE A 124 0.23 -2.86 23.76
C PHE A 124 -1.18 -2.25 23.63
N ASP A 125 -2.19 -3.11 23.44
CA ASP A 125 -3.61 -2.73 23.33
C ASP A 125 -4.37 -3.25 24.55
N PRO A 126 -4.58 -2.43 25.59
CA PRO A 126 -5.29 -2.86 26.79
C PRO A 126 -6.77 -3.16 26.54
N ASP A 127 -7.35 -2.57 25.50
CA ASP A 127 -8.78 -2.65 25.19
C ASP A 127 -9.09 -3.82 24.23
N GLY A 128 -8.05 -4.36 23.61
CA GLY A 128 -8.08 -5.62 22.88
C GLY A 128 -8.96 -5.65 21.63
N LEU A 129 -9.03 -4.49 21.00
CA LEU A 129 -9.99 -4.16 19.96
C LEU A 129 -9.68 -4.75 18.58
N ASP A 130 -8.49 -5.34 18.42
CA ASP A 130 -8.09 -6.02 17.20
C ASP A 130 -8.41 -7.53 17.26
N ALA A 131 -9.42 -7.93 16.48
CA ALA A 131 -9.91 -9.31 16.40
C ALA A 131 -8.83 -10.34 15.99
N ASP A 132 -7.79 -9.89 15.28
CA ASP A 132 -6.65 -10.72 14.86
C ASP A 132 -5.59 -10.93 15.96
N THR A 133 -5.70 -10.21 17.08
CA THR A 133 -4.67 -10.14 18.12
C THR A 133 -5.11 -10.67 19.49
N GLY A 134 -6.40 -10.96 19.69
CA GLY A 134 -6.89 -11.59 20.93
C GLY A 134 -6.50 -10.82 22.19
N ASN A 135 -6.69 -9.49 22.19
CA ASN A 135 -6.28 -8.54 23.24
C ASN A 135 -4.78 -8.22 23.33
N LEU A 136 -3.98 -8.45 22.28
CA LEU A 136 -2.53 -8.32 22.35
C LEU A 136 -1.93 -7.51 21.19
N ALA A 137 -1.74 -6.22 21.47
CA ALA A 137 -0.91 -5.27 20.72
C ALA A 137 -1.34 -4.95 19.26
N ARG A 138 -1.37 -3.65 18.92
CA ARG A 138 -1.75 -3.15 17.58
C ARG A 138 -0.53 -3.10 16.67
N PRO A 139 -0.53 -3.69 15.47
CA PRO A 139 0.52 -3.45 14.50
C PRO A 139 0.46 -1.97 14.06
N ILE A 140 1.46 -1.17 14.44
CA ILE A 140 1.37 0.30 14.34
C ILE A 140 2.48 0.94 13.51
N TRP A 141 3.48 0.20 13.00
CA TRP A 141 4.60 0.83 12.31
C TRP A 141 4.17 1.62 11.07
N ARG A 142 3.17 1.11 10.32
CA ARG A 142 2.60 1.81 9.14
C ARG A 142 1.90 3.08 9.57
N GLN A 143 1.08 2.96 10.60
CA GLN A 143 0.33 4.05 11.19
C GLN A 143 1.22 5.15 11.74
N SER A 144 2.32 4.76 12.38
CA SER A 144 3.30 5.67 12.97
C SER A 144 3.93 6.59 11.93
N ILE A 145 4.10 6.10 10.70
CA ILE A 145 4.69 6.88 9.60
C ILE A 145 3.65 7.53 8.68
N LEU A 146 2.35 7.30 8.89
CA LEU A 146 1.29 7.86 8.05
C LEU A 146 1.30 9.38 7.95
N PRO A 147 1.46 10.16 9.04
CA PRO A 147 1.41 11.62 8.97
C PRO A 147 2.50 12.21 8.05
N TYR A 148 3.59 11.47 7.83
CA TYR A 148 4.70 11.87 6.98
C TYR A 148 4.46 11.56 5.49
N ILE A 149 3.52 10.66 5.19
CA ILE A 149 3.12 10.32 3.80
C ILE A 149 1.84 11.08 3.42
N TYR A 150 0.89 11.16 4.35
CA TYR A 150 -0.41 11.80 4.20
C TYR A 150 -0.60 12.81 5.35
N PRO A 151 -0.22 14.08 5.15
CA PRO A 151 -0.35 15.11 6.17
C PRO A 151 -1.81 15.27 6.63
N GLY A 152 -2.00 15.51 7.93
CA GLY A 152 -3.34 15.67 8.53
C GLY A 152 -4.07 14.37 8.85
N GLN A 153 -3.49 13.21 8.54
CA GLN A 153 -3.99 11.91 9.01
C GLN A 153 -3.61 11.67 10.46
N ASP A 154 -4.54 11.17 11.27
CA ASP A 154 -4.22 10.68 12.60
C ASP A 154 -3.50 9.32 12.49
N VAL A 155 -2.40 9.17 13.23
CA VAL A 155 -1.71 7.89 13.49
C VAL A 155 -2.71 6.86 14.00
N ILE A 156 -3.67 7.31 14.81
CA ILE A 156 -4.72 6.46 15.31
C ILE A 156 -5.61 6.20 14.05
N ASP A 157 -6.34 7.14 13.45
CA ASP A 157 -7.39 6.84 12.43
C ASP A 157 -6.97 6.20 11.09
N GLY A 158 -5.68 6.17 10.75
CA GLY A 158 -5.22 5.51 9.52
C GLY A 158 -5.61 6.30 8.27
N PRO A 159 -5.13 5.94 7.07
CA PRO A 159 -5.38 6.72 5.85
C PRO A 159 -6.78 6.46 5.25
N GLY A 160 -7.70 5.81 5.98
CA GLY A 160 -8.91 5.25 5.39
C GLY A 160 -8.62 4.27 4.23
N THR A 161 -9.32 4.41 3.11
CA THR A 161 -9.14 3.57 1.90
C THR A 161 -7.90 3.91 1.07
N ASP A 162 -7.24 5.03 1.38
CA ASP A 162 -6.25 5.68 0.53
C ASP A 162 -4.80 5.23 0.82
N ALA A 163 -4.63 4.15 1.59
CA ALA A 163 -3.37 3.52 1.98
C ALA A 163 -2.55 2.89 0.83
N TRP A 164 -2.67 3.35 -0.42
CA TRP A 164 -2.09 2.69 -1.59
C TRP A 164 -0.57 2.64 -1.58
N VAL A 165 0.11 3.55 -0.88
CA VAL A 165 1.57 3.47 -0.65
C VAL A 165 1.96 2.14 0.02
N PHE A 166 1.07 1.55 0.85
CA PHE A 166 1.29 0.27 1.51
C PHE A 166 0.82 -0.93 0.69
N GLY A 167 0.22 -0.71 -0.48
CA GLY A 167 -0.10 -1.75 -1.44
C GLY A 167 1.03 -1.91 -2.45
N CYS A 168 1.54 -3.13 -2.64
CA CYS A 168 2.41 -3.44 -3.77
C CYS A 168 1.53 -3.88 -4.95
N PRO A 169 1.55 -3.20 -6.11
CA PRO A 169 0.69 -3.54 -7.25
C PRO A 169 0.85 -4.95 -7.81
N SER A 170 1.99 -5.59 -7.56
CA SER A 170 2.17 -7.00 -7.91
C SER A 170 1.49 -7.93 -6.92
N ASN A 171 1.17 -7.47 -5.70
CA ASN A 171 0.50 -8.27 -4.68
C ASN A 171 -1.01 -8.35 -4.87
N PRO A 172 -1.57 -9.52 -5.24
CA PRO A 172 -3.01 -9.66 -5.36
C PRO A 172 -3.71 -9.45 -4.01
N ASN A 173 -3.04 -9.75 -2.89
CA ASN A 173 -3.59 -9.55 -1.55
C ASN A 173 -3.56 -8.07 -1.10
N SER A 174 -2.86 -7.18 -1.82
CA SER A 174 -2.81 -5.75 -1.47
C SER A 174 -4.08 -4.98 -1.80
N GLN A 175 -4.95 -5.58 -2.62
CA GLN A 175 -6.22 -4.98 -3.00
C GLN A 175 -7.21 -4.95 -1.83
N GLU A 176 -7.12 -5.94 -0.93
CA GLU A 176 -7.95 -6.03 0.26
C GLU A 176 -7.49 -5.05 1.34
N LEU A 177 -8.46 -4.31 1.87
CA LEU A 177 -8.28 -3.50 3.05
C LEU A 177 -8.28 -4.40 4.29
N VAL A 178 -7.25 -4.27 5.11
CA VAL A 178 -7.10 -5.04 6.34
C VAL A 178 -7.42 -4.16 7.52
N LYS A 179 -8.37 -4.63 8.34
CA LYS A 179 -8.69 -3.96 9.59
C LYS A 179 -7.44 -3.95 10.50
N SER A 180 -7.07 -2.77 10.99
CA SER A 180 -5.92 -2.54 11.85
C SER A 180 -6.32 -1.56 12.95
N GLY A 181 -7.12 -2.04 13.90
CA GLY A 181 -7.72 -1.29 14.98
C GLY A 181 -9.25 -1.22 14.91
N ASN A 182 -9.85 -0.33 15.71
CA ASN A 182 -11.30 -0.24 15.90
C ASN A 182 -12.11 -0.10 14.60
N GLU A 183 -11.64 0.68 13.61
CA GLU A 183 -12.35 0.96 12.35
C GLU A 183 -11.40 1.33 11.18
N ARG A 184 -10.19 0.76 11.16
CA ARG A 184 -9.08 1.32 10.38
C ARG A 184 -8.55 0.36 9.38
N TYR A 185 -8.08 0.86 8.26
CA TYR A 185 -7.64 -0.01 7.17
C TYR A 185 -6.22 0.28 6.73
N THR A 186 -5.47 -0.78 6.48
CA THR A 186 -4.19 -0.75 5.78
C THR A 186 -4.21 -1.76 4.63
N ARG A 187 -3.19 -1.76 3.78
CA ARG A 187 -3.02 -2.75 2.71
C ARG A 187 -1.92 -3.75 3.02
N ARG A 188 -2.05 -4.95 2.44
CA ARG A 188 -1.07 -6.04 2.50
C ARG A 188 -0.08 -5.90 1.35
N GLY A 189 1.01 -5.16 1.52
CA GLY A 189 2.03 -5.02 0.47
C GLY A 189 3.46 -5.20 0.97
N TYR A 190 3.73 -4.79 2.21
CA TYR A 190 5.08 -4.71 2.75
C TYR A 190 5.13 -5.22 4.18
N VAL A 191 6.27 -5.77 4.59
CA VAL A 191 6.53 -6.31 5.92
C VAL A 191 7.78 -5.67 6.51
N ALA A 192 7.74 -5.32 7.79
CA ALA A 192 8.85 -4.68 8.49
C ALA A 192 9.78 -5.72 9.14
N ASN A 193 11.04 -5.33 9.30
CA ASN A 193 12.02 -6.06 10.07
C ASN A 193 11.76 -5.84 11.57
N GLY A 194 11.32 -6.90 12.25
CA GLY A 194 11.04 -6.89 13.68
C GLY A 194 12.29 -6.64 14.52
N ASN A 195 13.45 -7.10 14.05
CA ASN A 195 14.72 -6.97 14.77
C ASN A 195 15.17 -5.51 14.89
N VAL A 196 14.95 -4.70 13.85
CA VAL A 196 15.19 -3.25 13.89
C VAL A 196 14.08 -2.51 14.63
N SER A 197 12.87 -3.05 14.64
CA SER A 197 11.72 -2.44 15.31
C SER A 197 11.63 -2.76 16.82
N GLY A 198 12.66 -3.40 17.40
CA GLY A 198 12.75 -3.69 18.83
C GLY A 198 12.20 -5.04 19.30
N LEU A 199 11.94 -5.99 18.38
CA LEU A 199 11.60 -7.38 18.70
C LEU A 199 12.83 -8.26 18.53
N ASP A 200 13.37 -8.74 19.64
CA ASP A 200 14.52 -9.65 19.62
C ASP A 200 14.12 -11.14 19.62
N SER A 201 12.84 -11.48 19.83
CA SER A 201 12.39 -12.88 19.82
C SER A 201 10.97 -13.08 19.28
N PRO A 202 10.64 -14.27 18.71
CA PRO A 202 9.29 -14.60 18.24
C PRO A 202 8.24 -14.48 19.37
N MET A 203 8.63 -14.84 20.59
CA MET A 203 7.81 -14.76 21.81
C MET A 203 7.90 -13.40 22.52
N GLY A 204 8.52 -12.38 21.92
CA GLY A 204 8.78 -11.09 22.57
C GLY A 204 7.52 -10.33 23.02
N ILE A 205 6.35 -10.72 22.50
CA ILE A 205 5.03 -10.13 22.77
C ILE A 205 4.31 -10.87 23.91
N PHE A 206 4.69 -12.12 24.20
CA PHE A 206 4.12 -12.91 25.29
C PHE A 206 5.10 -13.02 26.45
N ASP A 207 4.75 -12.39 27.56
CA ASP A 207 5.17 -12.86 28.87
C ASP A 207 3.97 -13.55 29.54
N PRO A 208 3.93 -14.89 29.61
CA PRO A 208 2.88 -15.62 30.32
C PRO A 208 2.76 -15.23 31.80
N SER A 209 3.78 -14.59 32.37
CA SER A 209 3.80 -14.10 33.76
C SER A 209 3.15 -12.73 33.94
N GLY A 210 2.73 -12.06 32.86
CA GLY A 210 2.13 -10.72 32.93
C GLY A 210 3.11 -9.58 33.20
N ALA A 211 4.43 -9.84 33.21
CA ALA A 211 5.40 -8.76 33.32
C ALA A 211 5.42 -7.93 32.02
N LYS A 212 5.35 -6.60 32.17
CA LYS A 212 5.49 -5.66 31.07
C LYS A 212 6.89 -5.83 30.45
N LYS A 213 7.00 -6.59 29.35
CA LYS A 213 8.23 -6.54 28.55
C LYS A 213 8.31 -5.16 27.90
N GLN A 214 9.27 -4.38 28.36
CA GLN A 214 9.60 -3.10 27.79
C GLN A 214 10.20 -3.37 26.40
N TYR A 215 9.41 -3.17 25.35
CA TYR A 215 9.91 -3.24 23.97
C TYR A 215 10.99 -2.16 23.81
N GLY A 216 12.24 -2.58 23.73
CA GLY A 216 13.36 -1.68 23.50
C GLY A 216 13.38 -1.26 22.04
N ILE A 217 12.55 -0.28 21.68
CA ILE A 217 12.56 0.34 20.34
C ILE A 217 14.00 0.73 20.02
N ARG A 218 14.55 0.16 18.95
CA ARG A 218 15.94 0.42 18.59
C ARG A 218 16.07 1.86 18.07
N LYS A 219 17.17 2.48 18.47
CA LYS A 219 17.60 3.74 17.87
C LYS A 219 18.40 3.48 16.61
N ALA A 220 18.41 4.43 15.68
CA ALA A 220 19.26 4.42 14.50
C ALA A 220 20.75 4.23 14.86
N THR A 221 21.20 4.78 15.99
CA THR A 221 22.57 4.61 16.50
C THR A 221 22.92 3.19 16.93
N GLN A 222 21.92 2.31 17.10
CA GLN A 222 22.09 0.91 17.45
C GLN A 222 22.07 -0.02 16.23
N VAL A 223 21.88 0.52 15.03
CA VAL A 223 21.90 -0.25 13.78
C VAL A 223 23.29 -0.12 13.14
N CYS A 224 24.03 -1.22 13.15
CA CYS A 224 25.28 -1.36 12.43
C CYS A 224 25.00 -1.44 10.92
N ARG A 225 25.90 -0.88 10.09
CA ARG A 225 25.85 -1.00 8.62
C ARG A 225 24.45 -0.69 8.06
N THR A 226 24.03 0.57 8.15
CA THR A 226 22.69 1.00 7.74
C THR A 226 22.39 0.71 6.26
N SER A 227 23.41 0.72 5.40
CA SER A 227 23.31 0.33 3.99
C SER A 227 23.24 -1.18 3.75
N GLU A 228 23.38 -2.01 4.77
CA GLU A 228 23.25 -3.47 4.67
C GLU A 228 22.13 -4.01 5.57
N THR A 229 21.49 -3.18 6.39
CA THR A 229 20.39 -3.60 7.27
C THR A 229 19.04 -3.31 6.63
N ILE A 230 18.24 -4.36 6.41
CA ILE A 230 16.89 -4.30 5.87
C ILE A 230 15.93 -3.73 6.93
N LEU A 231 15.12 -2.74 6.55
CA LEU A 231 14.00 -2.22 7.33
C LEU A 231 12.66 -2.79 6.92
N VAL A 232 12.39 -2.81 5.62
CA VAL A 232 11.08 -3.20 5.06
C VAL A 232 11.33 -3.96 3.76
N THR A 233 10.52 -4.97 3.50
CA THR A 233 10.52 -5.68 2.22
C THR A 233 9.08 -5.90 1.75
N GLU A 234 8.94 -6.37 0.52
CA GLU A 234 7.67 -6.86 0.00
C GLU A 234 7.16 -8.03 0.84
N GLY A 235 5.87 -8.02 1.14
CA GLY A 235 5.24 -8.98 2.03
C GLY A 235 4.11 -9.73 1.35
N GLY A 236 3.80 -10.94 1.84
CA GLY A 236 2.69 -11.77 1.38
C GLY A 236 1.37 -11.48 2.07
N LYS A 237 0.42 -12.43 1.94
CA LYS A 237 -0.92 -12.35 2.55
C LYS A 237 -0.86 -12.07 4.05
N ALA A 238 0.16 -12.60 4.72
CA ALA A 238 0.30 -12.46 6.16
C ALA A 238 1.02 -11.17 6.63
N SER A 239 1.39 -10.27 5.72
CA SER A 239 2.24 -9.09 5.99
C SER A 239 1.65 -8.07 6.98
N THR A 240 0.36 -8.13 7.29
CA THR A 240 -0.29 -7.22 8.24
C THR A 240 -0.58 -7.84 9.60
N TYR A 241 -0.46 -9.17 9.76
CA TYR A 241 -0.73 -9.82 11.04
C TYR A 241 0.44 -9.65 11.99
N LEU A 242 0.18 -9.19 13.21
CA LEU A 242 1.23 -8.97 14.21
C LEU A 242 2.11 -10.21 14.42
N TRP A 243 1.49 -11.38 14.59
CA TRP A 243 2.16 -12.67 14.83
C TRP A 243 2.84 -13.28 13.59
N ALA A 244 2.63 -12.70 12.40
CA ALA A 244 3.15 -13.24 11.14
C ALA A 244 4.07 -12.28 10.37
N ALA A 245 4.04 -10.99 10.70
CA ALA A 245 4.64 -9.91 9.92
C ALA A 245 5.93 -9.36 10.55
N GLN A 246 6.75 -10.23 11.12
CA GLN A 246 7.98 -9.86 11.82
C GLN A 246 9.11 -10.74 11.32
N LEU A 247 9.82 -10.25 10.30
CA LEU A 247 11.02 -10.92 9.83
C LEU A 247 12.20 -10.52 10.74
N PRO A 248 13.16 -11.43 11.02
CA PRO A 248 13.22 -12.82 10.57
C PRO A 248 12.50 -13.82 11.50
N HIS A 249 11.83 -13.36 12.56
CA HIS A 249 11.30 -14.22 13.63
C HIS A 249 10.17 -15.16 13.21
N TYR A 250 9.39 -14.79 12.20
CA TYR A 250 8.35 -15.63 11.62
C TYR A 250 8.53 -15.75 10.10
N SER A 251 8.88 -16.95 9.63
CA SER A 251 9.07 -17.27 8.21
C SER A 251 7.99 -18.23 7.71
N GLY A 252 7.78 -18.31 6.38
CA GLY A 252 6.86 -19.25 5.76
C GLY A 252 6.26 -18.78 4.43
N PRO A 253 5.63 -19.67 3.65
CA PRO A 253 5.22 -19.42 2.27
C PRO A 253 4.11 -18.36 2.13
N LEU A 254 3.37 -18.07 3.21
CA LEU A 254 2.31 -17.04 3.21
C LEU A 254 2.83 -15.62 3.54
N ARG A 255 4.11 -15.51 3.93
CA ARG A 255 4.72 -14.28 4.47
C ARG A 255 5.63 -13.59 3.46
N PHE A 256 6.30 -14.38 2.62
CA PHE A 256 7.02 -13.90 1.46
C PHE A 256 6.16 -14.04 0.23
N TYR A 257 6.33 -13.11 -0.70
CA TYR A 257 5.65 -13.21 -1.97
C TYR A 257 6.60 -12.67 -3.04
N PHE A 258 7.08 -13.58 -3.87
CA PHE A 258 8.13 -13.33 -4.84
C PHE A 258 7.45 -12.88 -6.12
N MET A 259 7.27 -11.57 -6.23
CA MET A 259 6.43 -10.94 -7.27
C MET A 259 7.18 -10.58 -8.54
N HIS A 260 8.50 -10.46 -8.43
CA HIS A 260 9.35 -9.92 -9.47
C HIS A 260 10.27 -11.01 -10.00
N LYS A 261 9.63 -12.13 -10.40
CA LYS A 261 10.26 -13.39 -10.81
C LYS A 261 11.08 -14.03 -9.69
N ASP A 262 12.38 -13.70 -9.63
CA ASP A 262 13.34 -14.22 -8.66
C ASP A 262 13.83 -13.17 -7.66
N ARG A 263 13.30 -11.94 -7.73
CA ARG A 263 13.72 -10.82 -6.89
C ARG A 263 12.59 -10.25 -6.06
N MET A 264 12.98 -9.58 -4.98
CA MET A 264 12.13 -8.75 -4.15
C MET A 264 12.82 -7.41 -3.89
N ASN A 265 12.03 -6.36 -3.70
CA ASN A 265 12.56 -5.08 -3.28
C ASN A 265 12.79 -5.06 -1.76
N PHE A 266 13.96 -4.57 -1.37
CA PHE A 266 14.35 -4.40 0.03
C PHE A 266 14.69 -2.94 0.28
N LEU A 267 14.03 -2.34 1.27
CA LEU A 267 14.36 -1.04 1.82
C LEU A 267 15.37 -1.21 2.95
N PHE A 268 16.45 -0.44 2.91
CA PHE A 268 17.52 -0.45 3.89
C PHE A 268 17.44 0.71 4.88
N ALA A 269 18.21 0.62 5.96
CA ALA A 269 18.18 1.56 7.09
C ALA A 269 18.68 2.97 6.78
N ASP A 270 19.41 3.15 5.68
CA ASP A 270 19.78 4.46 5.13
C ASP A 270 18.73 5.02 4.13
N GLY A 271 17.66 4.27 3.84
CA GLY A 271 16.57 4.66 2.96
C GLY A 271 16.70 4.22 1.50
N HIS A 272 17.81 3.58 1.08
CA HIS A 272 17.90 3.08 -0.29
C HIS A 272 17.08 1.80 -0.48
N VAL A 273 16.68 1.54 -1.73
CA VAL A 273 15.92 0.34 -2.10
C VAL A 273 16.69 -0.43 -3.16
N LEU A 274 16.89 -1.72 -2.93
CA LEU A 274 17.62 -2.60 -3.84
C LEU A 274 16.81 -3.88 -4.15
N PRO A 275 16.62 -4.24 -5.43
CA PRO A 275 16.02 -5.52 -5.82
C PRO A 275 17.07 -6.65 -5.76
N MET A 276 16.87 -7.61 -4.87
CA MET A 276 17.79 -8.73 -4.65
C MET A 276 17.04 -10.06 -4.60
N ARG A 277 17.77 -11.17 -4.71
CA ARG A 277 17.21 -12.47 -4.35
C ARG A 277 17.13 -12.57 -2.82
N PRO A 278 16.06 -13.13 -2.25
CA PRO A 278 15.97 -13.23 -0.80
C PRO A 278 17.08 -14.11 -0.19
N THR A 279 17.58 -15.11 -0.92
CA THR A 279 18.75 -15.91 -0.51
C THR A 279 20.07 -15.11 -0.39
N GLU A 280 20.18 -13.92 -0.99
CA GLU A 280 21.34 -13.04 -0.89
C GLU A 280 21.35 -12.21 0.41
N THR A 281 20.27 -12.25 1.21
CA THR A 281 20.06 -11.34 2.35
C THR A 281 20.55 -11.88 3.71
N THR A 282 21.36 -12.93 3.72
CA THR A 282 21.74 -13.69 4.94
C THR A 282 22.19 -12.82 6.11
N ASN A 283 22.99 -11.79 5.88
CA ASN A 283 23.56 -10.95 6.95
C ASN A 283 22.87 -9.58 7.10
N MET A 284 21.70 -9.43 6.50
CA MET A 284 21.05 -8.12 6.34
C MET A 284 19.86 -7.91 7.29
N TRP A 285 19.52 -8.91 8.12
CA TRP A 285 18.31 -8.89 8.96
C TRP A 285 18.56 -8.47 10.40
N SER A 286 19.82 -8.43 10.86
CA SER A 286 20.18 -8.09 12.23
C SER A 286 20.69 -6.66 12.35
N HIS A 287 20.21 -5.92 13.35
CA HIS A 287 20.76 -4.61 13.71
C HIS A 287 22.23 -4.67 14.15
N THR A 288 22.74 -5.84 14.56
CA THR A 288 24.14 -6.02 14.98
C THR A 288 25.05 -6.51 13.86
N GLY A 289 24.51 -6.80 12.66
CA GLY A 289 25.25 -7.46 11.57
C GLY A 289 25.42 -8.98 11.74
N ALA A 290 24.76 -9.58 12.74
CA ALA A 290 24.69 -11.03 12.88
C ALA A 290 23.91 -11.67 11.71
N ALA A 291 24.29 -12.90 11.36
CA ALA A 291 23.58 -13.67 10.36
C ALA A 291 22.12 -13.93 10.79
N ALA A 292 21.22 -13.96 9.81
CA ALA A 292 19.83 -14.32 10.02
C ALA A 292 19.72 -15.77 10.53
N PRO A 293 18.68 -16.09 11.31
CA PRO A 293 18.47 -17.45 11.80
C PRO A 293 18.45 -18.47 10.67
N ALA A 294 19.12 -19.62 10.84
CA ALA A 294 19.21 -20.64 9.80
C ALA A 294 17.84 -21.13 9.32
N GLY A 295 16.88 -21.32 10.24
CA GLY A 295 15.50 -21.70 9.89
C GLY A 295 14.75 -20.65 9.09
N PHE A 296 15.07 -19.36 9.29
CA PHE A 296 14.54 -18.28 8.48
C PHE A 296 15.10 -18.33 7.05
N MET A 297 16.42 -18.51 6.91
CA MET A 297 17.06 -18.64 5.60
C MET A 297 16.59 -19.87 4.83
N GLN A 298 16.37 -20.99 5.53
CA GLN A 298 15.80 -22.20 4.91
C GLN A 298 14.39 -21.95 4.39
N ALA A 299 13.55 -21.25 5.15
CA ALA A 299 12.20 -20.91 4.71
C ALA A 299 12.19 -19.92 3.53
N LEU A 300 13.13 -18.98 3.48
CA LEU A 300 13.34 -18.12 2.32
C LEU A 300 13.70 -18.92 1.07
N LYS A 301 14.66 -19.85 1.20
CA LYS A 301 15.08 -20.72 0.10
C LYS A 301 13.94 -21.59 -0.41
N THR A 302 13.21 -22.25 0.49
CA THR A 302 12.04 -23.07 0.12
C THR A 302 10.96 -22.24 -0.57
N ALA A 303 10.72 -21.01 -0.09
CA ALA A 303 9.77 -20.14 -0.76
C ALA A 303 10.27 -19.74 -2.16
N GLU A 304 11.54 -19.35 -2.30
CA GLU A 304 12.16 -19.04 -3.61
C GLU A 304 12.02 -20.21 -4.61
N GLU A 305 12.26 -21.44 -4.16
CA GLU A 305 12.11 -22.66 -4.97
C GLU A 305 10.65 -22.88 -5.41
N VAL A 306 9.69 -22.79 -4.49
CA VAL A 306 8.26 -22.96 -4.79
C VAL A 306 7.78 -21.93 -5.81
N PHE A 307 8.19 -20.66 -5.69
CA PHE A 307 7.78 -19.63 -6.64
C PHE A 307 8.44 -19.80 -8.01
N ARG A 308 9.66 -20.34 -8.07
CA ARG A 308 10.33 -20.64 -9.34
C ARG A 308 9.61 -21.72 -10.13
N GLU A 309 9.02 -22.70 -9.47
CA GLU A 309 8.21 -23.75 -10.10
C GLU A 309 6.85 -23.25 -10.60
N LEU A 310 6.33 -22.17 -10.02
CA LEU A 310 5.00 -21.60 -10.34
C LEU A 310 5.00 -20.61 -11.52
N ASP A 311 6.14 -20.38 -12.17
CA ASP A 311 6.33 -19.60 -13.42
C ASP A 311 5.58 -18.23 -13.46
N TYR A 312 5.63 -17.48 -12.36
CA TYR A 312 5.17 -16.08 -12.29
C TYR A 312 6.21 -15.08 -12.80
#